data_AF-A0A395KYS1-F1
#
_entry.id   AF-A0A395KYS1-F1
#
_cell.length_a   1.000
_cell.length_b   1.000
_cell.length_c   1.000
_cell.angle_alpha   90.00
_cell.angle_beta   90.00
_cell.angle_gamma   90.00
#
_symmetry.space_group_name_H-M   'P 1'
#
loop_
_entity.id
_entity.type
_entity.pdbx_description
1 polymer ?
#
loop_
_entity_poly.entity_id
_entity_poly.type
_entity_poly.pdbx_seq_one_letter_code
_entity_poly.pdbx_strand_id
1 'polypeptide(L)'
;MKLLQTALLAATVTIAAGGTGFASELVYRPINPSLGGDPLNGNWLLSQASAQGEGASDSGPGFTIDFPDFGGVPQPNPNPVPLPEVDDGQ
;
A
#
# COMPACT_ATOMS: atom_id res chain seq x y z
N MET A 1 -44.38 -13.87 36.55
CA MET A 1 -44.77 -13.50 35.16
C MET A 1 -44.54 -12.02 34.88
N LYS A 2 -45.10 -11.09 35.67
CA LYS A 2 -44.92 -9.62 35.50
C LYS A 2 -43.46 -9.14 35.42
N LEU A 3 -42.57 -9.64 36.30
CA LEU A 3 -41.15 -9.26 36.33
C LEU A 3 -40.36 -9.71 35.08
N LEU A 4 -40.73 -10.87 34.52
CA LEU A 4 -40.14 -11.40 33.28
C LEU A 4 -40.57 -10.54 32.08
N GLN A 5 -41.84 -10.12 32.06
CA GLN A 5 -42.40 -9.27 31.00
C GLN A 5 -41.78 -7.87 31.01
N THR A 6 -41.55 -7.27 32.18
CA THR A 6 -40.88 -5.96 32.29
C THR A 6 -39.41 -6.02 31.88
N ALA A 7 -38.70 -7.10 32.23
CA ALA A 7 -37.32 -7.28 31.80
C ALA A 7 -37.21 -7.44 30.28
N LEU A 8 -38.14 -8.19 29.68
CA LEU A 8 -38.22 -8.36 28.24
C LEU A 8 -38.51 -7.02 27.54
N LEU A 9 -39.45 -6.24 28.07
CA LEU A 9 -39.80 -4.92 27.52
C LEU A 9 -38.60 -3.95 27.55
N ALA A 10 -37.88 -3.91 28.68
CA ALA A 10 -36.71 -3.05 28.85
C ALA A 10 -35.57 -3.44 27.89
N ALA A 11 -35.33 -4.74 27.69
CA ALA A 11 -34.33 -5.22 26.73
C ALA A 11 -34.66 -4.81 25.28
N THR A 12 -35.93 -4.91 24.87
CA THR A 12 -36.36 -4.45 23.53
C THR A 12 -36.20 -2.95 23.34
N VAL A 13 -36.48 -2.14 24.36
CA VAL A 13 -36.33 -0.67 24.27
C VAL A 13 -34.85 -0.30 24.13
N THR A 14 -33.95 -0.95 24.85
CA THR A 14 -32.51 -0.68 24.78
C THR A 14 -31.90 -1.07 23.43
N ILE A 15 -32.37 -2.17 22.81
CA ILE A 15 -31.92 -2.59 21.48
C ILE A 15 -32.43 -1.61 20.40
N ALA A 16 -33.68 -1.14 20.53
CA ALA A 16 -34.26 -0.17 19.61
C ALA A 16 -33.66 1.24 19.72
N ALA A 17 -33.04 1.57 20.86
CA ALA A 17 -32.35 2.84 21.10
C ALA A 17 -30.90 2.86 20.58
N GLY A 18 -30.43 1.81 19.90
CA GLY A 18 -29.11 1.79 19.27
C GLY A 18 -28.97 2.94 18.26
N GLY A 19 -28.04 3.85 18.51
CA GLY A 19 -27.80 5.02 17.66
C GLY A 19 -27.27 4.66 16.27
N THR A 20 -27.50 5.54 15.31
CA THR A 20 -26.92 5.43 13.96
C THR A 20 -25.41 5.65 14.03
N GLY A 21 -24.64 4.69 13.53
CA GLY A 21 -23.18 4.86 13.36
C GLY A 21 -22.90 5.86 12.23
N PHE A 22 -22.16 6.92 12.53
CA PHE A 22 -21.70 7.87 11.51
C PHE A 22 -20.43 7.32 10.86
N ALA A 23 -20.45 7.15 9.55
CA ALA A 23 -19.28 6.84 8.74
C ALA A 23 -19.08 7.94 7.68
N SER A 24 -17.83 8.31 7.43
CA SER A 24 -17.47 9.18 6.32
C SER A 24 -17.38 8.39 5.02
N GLU A 25 -17.53 9.06 3.88
CA GLU A 25 -17.29 8.45 2.57
C GLU A 25 -15.82 8.04 2.43
N LEU A 26 -15.60 6.85 1.87
CA LEU A 26 -14.28 6.43 1.40
C LEU A 26 -14.24 6.57 -0.12
N VAL A 27 -13.62 7.65 -0.61
CA VAL A 27 -13.43 7.90 -2.04
C VAL A 27 -12.14 7.23 -2.52
N TYR A 28 -12.24 6.32 -3.48
CA TYR A 28 -11.06 5.77 -4.15
C TYR A 28 -10.45 6.81 -5.08
N ARG A 29 -9.17 7.12 -4.87
CA ARG A 29 -8.37 7.93 -5.79
C ARG A 29 -7.11 7.14 -6.17
N PRO A 30 -6.86 6.91 -7.47
CA PRO A 30 -5.64 6.25 -7.91
C PRO A 30 -4.41 6.97 -7.37
N ILE A 31 -3.39 6.23 -6.94
CA ILE A 31 -2.13 6.84 -6.48
C ILE A 31 -1.29 7.34 -7.65
N ASN A 32 -1.43 6.70 -8.82
CA ASN A 32 -0.68 7.01 -10.02
C ASN A 32 -1.28 8.23 -10.74
N PRO A 33 -0.50 9.30 -10.98
CA PRO A 33 -0.98 10.49 -11.69
C PRO A 33 -1.61 10.19 -13.05
N SER A 34 -1.09 9.19 -13.77
CA SER A 34 -1.55 8.79 -15.11
C SER A 34 -2.99 8.26 -15.12
N LEU A 35 -3.50 7.85 -13.96
CA LEU A 35 -4.87 7.36 -13.77
C LEU A 35 -5.77 8.43 -13.11
N GLY A 36 -5.33 9.68 -12.98
CA GLY A 36 -6.08 10.75 -12.30
C GLY A 36 -5.74 10.93 -10.82
N GLY A 37 -4.58 10.41 -10.39
CA GLY A 37 -4.08 10.54 -9.04
C GLY A 37 -3.52 11.91 -8.67
N ASP A 38 -2.76 11.97 -7.58
CA ASP A 38 -2.06 13.19 -7.17
C ASP A 38 -0.81 13.40 -8.03
N PRO A 39 -0.66 14.51 -8.78
CA PRO A 39 0.52 14.78 -9.61
C PRO A 39 1.83 14.85 -8.81
N LEU A 40 1.78 15.15 -7.51
CA LEU A 40 2.97 15.19 -6.65
C LEU A 40 3.63 13.81 -6.46
N ASN A 41 2.87 12.72 -6.64
CA ASN A 41 3.38 11.36 -6.51
C ASN A 41 4.22 10.90 -7.72
N GLY A 42 4.19 11.64 -8.84
CA GLY A 42 4.81 11.20 -10.09
C GLY A 42 6.32 10.98 -10.00
N ASN A 43 7.05 11.93 -9.42
CA ASN A 43 8.51 11.84 -9.30
C ASN A 43 8.94 10.67 -8.39
N TRP A 44 8.22 10.45 -7.29
CA TRP A 44 8.52 9.36 -6.36
C TRP A 44 8.25 7.99 -6.98
N LEU A 45 7.09 7.82 -7.62
CA LEU A 45 6.72 6.56 -8.29
C LEU A 45 7.69 6.21 -9.42
N LEU A 46 8.14 7.20 -10.20
CA LEU A 46 9.12 7.00 -11.27
C LEU A 46 10.50 6.62 -10.71
N SER A 47 10.97 7.32 -9.67
CA SER A 47 12.25 7.01 -9.02
C SER A 47 12.27 5.58 -8.48
N GLN A 48 11.17 5.14 -7.85
CA GLN A 48 11.04 3.76 -7.38
C GLN A 48 11.03 2.73 -8.51
N ALA A 49 10.36 3.03 -9.62
CA ALA A 49 10.37 2.15 -10.79
C ALA A 49 11.78 2.02 -11.38
N SER A 50 12.53 3.12 -11.48
CA SER A 50 13.90 3.11 -12.00
C SER A 50 14.91 2.44 -11.07
N ALA A 51 14.63 2.35 -9.76
CA ALA A 51 15.53 1.72 -8.80
C ALA A 51 15.36 0.20 -8.70
N GLN A 52 14.17 -0.33 -9.03
CA GLN A 52 13.81 -1.73 -8.77
C GLN A 52 13.25 -2.49 -9.98
N GLY A 53 12.89 -1.78 -11.06
CA GLY A 53 12.32 -2.42 -12.26
C GLY A 53 13.34 -3.24 -13.02
N GLU A 54 12.88 -4.18 -13.85
CA GLU A 54 13.74 -4.99 -14.72
C GLU A 54 14.61 -4.12 -15.66
N GLY A 55 14.06 -2.97 -16.08
CA GLY A 55 14.80 -1.94 -16.82
C GLY A 55 15.84 -1.16 -15.99
N ALA A 56 15.87 -1.29 -14.66
CA ALA A 56 16.93 -0.72 -13.83
C ALA A 56 18.29 -1.38 -14.10
N SER A 57 18.27 -2.65 -14.54
CA SER A 57 19.47 -3.40 -14.93
C SER A 57 19.91 -3.12 -16.37
N ASP A 58 18.95 -2.84 -17.27
CA ASP A 58 19.19 -2.68 -18.72
C ASP A 58 19.20 -1.23 -19.22
N SER A 59 18.82 -0.24 -18.40
CA SER A 59 18.79 1.17 -18.79
C SER A 59 19.65 2.02 -17.85
N GLY A 60 20.89 2.31 -18.24
CA GLY A 60 21.57 3.52 -17.76
C GLY A 60 20.95 4.78 -18.40
N PRO A 61 21.02 5.97 -17.79
CA PRO A 61 21.54 6.31 -16.48
C PRO A 61 20.42 6.26 -15.44
N GLY A 62 20.60 5.42 -14.42
CA GLY A 62 19.83 5.59 -13.19
C GLY A 62 19.94 7.04 -12.74
N PHE A 63 18.85 7.59 -12.20
CA PHE A 63 18.98 8.70 -11.27
C PHE A 63 19.76 8.15 -10.08
N THR A 64 21.08 8.11 -10.21
CA THR A 64 21.96 8.07 -9.06
C THR A 64 21.67 9.39 -8.37
N ILE A 65 20.91 9.33 -7.27
CA ILE A 65 21.22 10.26 -6.19
C ILE A 65 22.71 10.03 -5.99
N ASP A 66 23.53 10.96 -6.46
CA ASP A 66 24.96 11.01 -6.20
C ASP A 66 25.08 11.23 -4.69
N PHE A 67 24.84 10.16 -3.93
CA PHE A 67 25.18 10.11 -2.53
C PHE A 67 26.70 10.26 -2.53
N PRO A 68 27.24 11.36 -1.98
CA PRO A 68 28.68 11.53 -1.92
C PRO A 68 29.28 10.26 -1.33
N ASP A 69 30.30 9.72 -1.99
CA ASP A 69 31.02 8.53 -1.54
C ASP A 69 31.52 8.75 -0.10
N PHE A 70 30.79 8.19 0.87
CA PHE A 70 31.10 8.30 2.29
C PHE A 70 32.25 7.37 2.71
N GLY A 71 32.90 6.67 1.78
CA GLY A 71 34.09 5.87 2.03
C GLY A 71 33.86 4.78 3.08
N GLY A 72 33.48 3.58 2.64
CA GLY A 72 33.64 2.37 3.48
C GLY A 72 32.49 1.37 3.53
N VAL A 73 31.40 1.56 2.77
CA VAL A 73 30.36 0.52 2.64
C VAL A 73 30.50 -0.19 1.29
N PRO A 74 30.72 -1.51 1.25
CA PRO A 74 30.69 -2.28 0.01
C PRO A 74 29.33 -2.11 -0.67
N GLN A 75 29.33 -1.67 -1.93
CA GLN A 75 28.12 -1.63 -2.73
C GLN A 75 27.67 -3.06 -3.04
N PRO A 76 26.37 -3.39 -2.88
CA PRO A 76 25.85 -4.69 -3.28
C PRO A 76 26.09 -4.92 -4.78
N ASN A 77 26.31 -6.18 -5.17
CA ASN A 77 26.52 -6.56 -6.57
C ASN A 77 25.40 -5.94 -7.43
N PRO A 78 25.74 -5.11 -8.44
CA PRO A 78 24.74 -4.44 -9.28
C PRO A 78 24.00 -5.41 -10.20
N ASN A 79 24.55 -6.62 -10.42
CA ASN A 79 23.90 -7.64 -11.23
C ASN A 79 22.91 -8.43 -10.36
N PRO A 80 21.61 -8.49 -10.74
CA PRO A 80 20.64 -9.34 -10.07
C PRO A 80 21.12 -10.80 -10.07
N VAL A 81 20.98 -11.48 -8.94
CA VAL A 81 21.12 -12.95 -8.91
C VAL A 81 19.94 -13.52 -9.70
N PRO A 82 20.16 -14.40 -10.69
CA PRO A 82 19.07 -15.05 -11.40
C PRO A 82 18.11 -15.70 -10.41
N LEU A 83 16.81 -15.40 -10.56
CA LEU A 83 15.79 -16.05 -9.76
C LEU A 83 15.84 -17.56 -10.04
N PRO A 84 15.59 -18.40 -9.02
CA PRO A 84 15.46 -19.84 -9.26
C PRO A 84 14.35 -20.07 -10.29
N GLU A 85 14.60 -21.00 -11.20
CA GLU A 85 13.62 -21.43 -12.20
C GLU A 85 12.37 -21.91 -11.47
N VAL A 86 11.22 -21.32 -11.80
CA VAL A 86 9.94 -21.74 -11.24
C VAL A 86 9.63 -23.10 -11.84
N ASP A 87 9.55 -24.12 -10.99
CA ASP A 87 9.15 -25.46 -11.39
C ASP A 87 7.67 -25.45 -11.80
N ASP A 88 7.42 -25.35 -13.11
CA ASP A 88 6.09 -25.35 -13.72
C ASP A 88 5.45 -26.76 -13.81
N GLY A 89 6.04 -27.76 -13.13
CA GLY A 89 5.40 -29.04 -12.84
C GLY A 89 4.90 -29.82 -14.06
N GLN A 90 5.63 -29.79 -15.17
CA GLN A 90 5.38 -30.67 -16.32
C GLN A 90 6.04 -32.05 -16.13
#